data_AF-A0A263NX48-F1
#
_entry.id   AF-A0A263NX48-F1
#
_cell.length_a   1.000
_cell.length_b   1.000
_cell.length_c   1.000
_cell.angle_alpha   90.00
_cell.angle_beta   90.00
_cell.angle_gamma   90.00
#
_symmetry.space_group_name_H-M   'P 1'
#
loop_
_entity.id
_entity.type
_entity.pdbx_description
1 polymer ?
#
loop_
_entity_poly.entity_id
_entity_poly.type
_entity_poly.pdbx_seq_one_letter_code
_entity_poly.pdbx_strand_id
1 'polypeptide(L)'
;MARQEIDVGTRPSGVGGDTPRSAMIKINAMTDELYKGDALAKASGWGANLPIPMKATESADGLPVVNGLFMFGDGGVSLPFPYVYIIQMLSGAGGYVRQVAYSLVDNMTWERQFRQGAAAGKAWTQVVKAGDFGYGGAVKLLTTSADDVQATGEYYGNNIPGPNGPNSYGFLSHKYLSAQYATQEWVNPDTTNTLFRRVNANGSWTDWARVYTAANALTDPSTGTGLMNKTVVSGWAVSKYANGQICIQGVGAVTAVLPPNQSTLVTVSMPVAILPGTGRVFVNAQPQNTYDHYGALNCYVNGAAAVDIVIRNGPGSQAFQPAVTVWGYWK
;
A
#
# COMPACT_ATOMS: atom_id res chain seq x y z
N MET A 1 60.03 65.77 -33.01
CA MET A 1 58.84 66.61 -33.24
C MET A 1 57.81 66.26 -32.19
N ALA A 2 57.46 67.21 -31.32
CA ALA A 2 56.43 67.01 -30.31
C ALA A 2 55.05 66.99 -30.98
N ARG A 3 54.23 65.99 -30.63
CA ARG A 3 52.90 65.78 -31.23
C ARG A 3 51.98 66.94 -30.83
N GLN A 4 51.60 67.77 -31.79
CA GLN A 4 50.67 68.88 -31.60
C GLN A 4 49.24 68.32 -31.59
N GLU A 5 48.57 68.36 -30.44
CA GLU A 5 47.12 68.08 -30.36
C GLU A 5 46.38 69.21 -31.09
N ILE A 6 45.64 68.85 -32.15
CA ILE A 6 44.74 69.77 -32.86
C ILE A 6 43.41 69.74 -32.11
N ASP A 7 43.08 70.86 -31.47
CA ASP A 7 41.81 71.05 -30.76
C ASP A 7 40.71 71.38 -31.79
N VAL A 8 39.79 70.44 -32.00
CA VAL A 8 38.71 70.56 -32.99
C VAL A 8 37.50 71.18 -32.31
N GLY A 9 37.60 72.47 -31.98
CA GLY A 9 36.47 73.27 -31.50
C GLY A 9 36.62 73.84 -30.09
N THR A 10 35.68 74.72 -29.71
CA THR A 10 35.67 75.41 -28.43
C THR A 10 35.45 74.41 -27.29
N ARG A 11 36.45 74.23 -26.43
CA ARG A 11 36.31 73.42 -25.20
C ARG A 11 35.10 73.91 -24.39
N PRO A 12 34.28 73.01 -23.82
CA PRO A 12 33.12 73.40 -23.02
C PRO A 12 33.55 74.37 -21.92
N SER A 13 32.97 75.58 -21.89
CA SER A 13 33.22 76.60 -20.86
C SER A 13 32.48 76.31 -19.54
N GLY A 14 31.93 75.11 -19.40
CA GLY A 14 31.21 74.68 -18.21
C GLY A 14 32.18 74.36 -17.08
N VAL A 15 32.14 75.17 -16.03
CA VAL A 15 32.65 74.87 -14.69
C VAL A 15 32.18 73.45 -14.29
N GLY A 16 33.03 72.43 -14.52
CA GLY A 16 32.72 71.02 -14.25
C GLY A 16 32.87 70.04 -15.43
N GLY A 17 33.19 70.48 -16.64
CA GLY A 17 33.39 69.59 -17.80
C GLY A 17 34.72 68.85 -17.75
N ASP A 18 34.69 67.51 -17.78
CA ASP A 18 35.88 66.68 -17.89
C ASP A 18 36.69 67.03 -19.15
N THR A 19 38.01 67.16 -18.99
CA THR A 19 38.92 67.20 -20.14
C THR A 19 38.83 65.89 -20.94
N PRO A 20 39.13 65.88 -22.25
CA PRO A 20 39.16 64.63 -23.03
C PRO A 20 40.02 63.52 -22.39
N ARG A 21 41.11 63.90 -21.72
CA ARG A 21 41.97 62.98 -20.96
C ARG A 21 41.26 62.39 -19.74
N SER A 22 40.59 63.20 -18.92
CA SER A 22 39.88 62.72 -17.74
C SER A 22 38.65 61.89 -18.10
N ALA A 23 37.98 62.19 -19.21
CA ALA A 23 36.90 61.36 -19.75
C ALA A 23 37.39 59.95 -20.14
N MET A 24 38.51 59.83 -20.85
CA MET A 24 39.07 58.52 -21.24
C MET A 24 39.53 57.68 -20.04
N ILE A 25 40.10 58.31 -19.01
CA ILE A 25 40.46 57.62 -17.76
C ILE A 25 39.21 57.05 -17.07
N LYS A 26 38.12 57.82 -17.00
CA LYS A 26 36.85 57.35 -16.44
C LYS A 26 36.24 56.21 -17.24
N ILE A 27 36.30 56.27 -18.57
CA ILE A 27 35.84 55.17 -19.43
C ILE A 27 36.62 53.89 -19.15
N ASN A 28 37.95 53.96 -19.05
CA ASN A 28 38.77 52.79 -18.72
C ASN A 28 38.43 52.24 -17.33
N ALA A 29 38.27 53.11 -16.34
CA ALA A 29 37.88 52.70 -14.99
C ALA A 29 36.50 52.01 -14.95
N MET A 30 35.49 52.56 -15.63
CA MET A 30 34.17 51.93 -15.76
C MET A 30 34.26 50.60 -16.52
N THR A 31 35.10 50.52 -17.56
CA THR A 31 35.30 49.28 -18.31
C THR A 31 35.94 48.20 -17.44
N ASP A 32 36.93 48.56 -16.61
CA ASP A 32 37.55 47.65 -15.64
C ASP A 32 36.57 47.16 -14.58
N GLU A 33 35.66 48.02 -14.11
CA GLU A 33 34.59 47.64 -13.19
C GLU A 33 33.63 46.62 -13.82
N LEU A 34 33.25 46.81 -15.09
CA LEU A 34 32.42 45.85 -15.83
C LEU A 34 33.11 44.50 -15.99
N TYR A 35 34.40 44.48 -16.34
CA TYR A 35 35.16 43.23 -16.45
C TYR A 35 35.31 42.51 -15.10
N LYS A 36 35.51 43.25 -14.01
CA LYS A 36 35.52 42.67 -12.65
C LYS A 36 34.15 42.09 -12.29
N GLY A 37 33.06 42.79 -12.60
CA GLY A 37 31.70 42.31 -12.38
C GLY A 37 31.40 41.01 -13.15
N ASP A 38 31.74 40.98 -14.43
CA ASP A 38 31.57 39.80 -15.29
C ASP A 38 32.40 38.60 -14.80
N ALA A 39 33.66 38.83 -14.42
CA ALA A 39 34.53 37.79 -13.88
C ALA A 39 33.98 37.19 -12.57
N LEU A 40 33.47 38.03 -11.66
CA LEU A 40 32.88 37.59 -10.39
C LEU A 40 31.58 36.80 -10.62
N ALA A 41 30.73 37.22 -11.57
CA ALA A 41 29.51 36.51 -11.92
C ALA A 41 29.82 35.11 -12.49
N LYS A 42 30.83 35.00 -13.36
CA LYS A 42 31.24 33.73 -13.98
C LYS A 42 31.94 32.78 -13.01
N ALA A 43 32.68 33.30 -12.02
CA ALA A 43 33.36 32.49 -11.00
C ALA A 43 32.41 31.65 -10.12
N SER A 44 31.12 32.00 -10.10
CA SER A 44 30.07 31.27 -9.39
C SER A 44 29.27 30.31 -10.27
N GLY A 45 29.46 30.32 -11.59
CA GLY A 45 28.62 29.58 -12.53
C GLY A 45 27.22 30.18 -12.77
N TRP A 46 26.74 31.13 -11.96
CA TRP A 46 25.43 31.76 -12.13
C TRP A 46 25.34 32.73 -13.31
N GLY A 47 26.47 33.34 -13.70
CA GLY A 47 26.57 34.27 -14.84
C GLY A 47 27.04 33.61 -16.14
N ALA A 48 27.11 32.28 -16.20
CA ALA A 48 27.62 31.53 -17.36
C ALA A 48 26.50 30.74 -18.06
N ASN A 49 26.72 30.38 -19.33
CA ASN A 49 25.79 29.54 -20.10
C ASN A 49 25.75 28.08 -19.61
N LEU A 50 26.76 27.65 -18.85
CA LEU A 50 26.90 26.30 -18.31
C LEU A 50 27.37 26.37 -16.85
N PRO A 51 27.01 25.37 -16.01
CA PRO A 51 27.64 25.15 -14.71
C PRO A 51 29.16 25.05 -14.80
N ILE A 52 29.86 25.26 -13.69
CA ILE A 52 31.29 24.98 -13.61
C ILE A 52 31.51 23.47 -13.73
N PRO A 53 32.19 22.97 -14.77
CA PRO A 53 32.44 21.54 -14.94
C PRO A 53 33.51 21.08 -13.94
N MET A 54 33.22 20.00 -13.24
CA MET A 54 34.08 19.34 -12.27
C MET A 54 34.67 18.07 -12.88
N LYS A 55 35.91 17.75 -12.51
CA LYS A 55 36.64 16.55 -12.93
C LYS A 55 36.26 15.36 -12.05
N ALA A 56 36.41 14.15 -12.58
CA ALA A 56 36.19 12.90 -11.86
C ALA A 56 37.03 12.74 -10.57
N THR A 57 38.16 13.46 -10.47
CA THR A 57 39.03 13.47 -9.27
C THR A 57 38.64 14.51 -8.23
N GLU A 58 37.74 15.44 -8.55
CA GLU A 58 37.34 16.51 -7.64
C GLU A 58 36.25 16.02 -6.67
N SER A 59 36.24 16.58 -5.46
CA SER A 59 35.29 16.20 -4.42
C SER A 59 34.24 17.28 -4.21
N ALA A 60 32.98 16.88 -4.08
CA ALA A 60 31.91 17.79 -3.68
C ALA A 60 32.11 18.35 -2.25
N ASP A 61 32.96 17.72 -1.43
CA ASP A 61 33.33 18.22 -0.10
C ASP A 61 34.37 19.34 -0.14
N GLY A 62 35.07 19.46 -1.28
CA GLY A 62 36.18 20.39 -1.53
C GLY A 62 35.85 21.46 -2.57
N LEU A 63 34.56 21.73 -2.82
CA LEU A 63 34.16 22.80 -3.74
C LEU A 63 34.67 24.16 -3.26
N PRO A 64 34.98 25.09 -4.19
CA PRO A 64 35.38 26.44 -3.85
C PRO A 64 34.39 27.12 -2.90
N VAL A 65 34.88 27.99 -2.03
CA VAL A 65 34.08 28.71 -1.01
C VAL A 65 33.33 29.87 -1.67
N VAL A 66 32.43 29.54 -2.58
CA VAL A 66 31.61 30.49 -3.35
C VAL A 66 30.19 29.94 -3.52
N ASN A 67 29.20 30.83 -3.45
CA ASN A 67 27.84 30.47 -3.85
C ASN A 67 27.88 30.13 -5.32
N GLY A 68 27.42 28.96 -5.76
CA GLY A 68 27.63 28.60 -7.14
C GLY A 68 26.96 27.32 -7.63
N LEU A 69 27.09 27.10 -8.94
CA LEU A 69 26.56 25.97 -9.67
C LEU A 69 27.71 25.14 -10.25
N PHE A 70 27.79 23.88 -9.83
CA PHE A 70 28.86 22.94 -10.19
C PHE A 70 28.26 21.69 -10.84
N MET A 71 28.93 21.13 -11.84
CA MET A 71 28.47 19.93 -12.55
C MET A 71 29.53 18.85 -12.53
N PHE A 72 29.16 17.69 -12.00
CA PHE A 72 29.95 16.46 -12.06
C PHE A 72 29.39 15.59 -13.20
N GLY A 73 29.83 15.86 -14.43
CA GLY A 73 29.34 15.18 -15.63
C GLY A 73 29.99 13.82 -15.89
N ASP A 74 31.20 13.60 -15.37
CA ASP A 74 32.02 12.40 -15.59
C ASP A 74 32.37 11.68 -14.29
N GLY A 75 31.51 11.78 -13.26
CA GLY A 75 31.80 11.29 -11.92
C GLY A 75 32.52 12.31 -11.04
N GLY A 76 32.89 11.88 -9.83
CA GLY A 76 33.53 12.71 -8.81
C GLY A 76 33.61 11.97 -7.47
N VAL A 77 34.11 12.65 -6.45
CA VAL A 77 34.23 12.12 -5.08
C VAL A 77 33.19 12.77 -4.16
N SER A 78 32.70 12.02 -3.16
CA SER A 78 31.69 12.48 -2.18
C SER A 78 30.37 12.92 -2.82
N LEU A 79 29.95 12.27 -3.92
CA LEU A 79 28.68 12.53 -4.60
C LEU A 79 27.58 11.59 -4.07
N PRO A 80 26.30 12.01 -4.08
CA PRO A 80 25.19 11.11 -3.79
C PRO A 80 24.87 10.17 -4.96
N PHE A 81 25.30 10.55 -6.16
CA PHE A 81 25.01 9.86 -7.41
C PHE A 81 26.11 10.17 -8.45
N PRO A 82 26.42 9.27 -9.40
CA PRO A 82 27.55 9.46 -10.32
C PRO A 82 27.53 10.75 -11.15
N TYR A 83 26.36 11.20 -11.60
CA TYR A 83 26.23 12.36 -12.49
C TYR A 83 25.23 13.35 -11.92
N VAL A 84 25.71 14.50 -11.44
CA VAL A 84 24.87 15.50 -10.75
C VAL A 84 25.21 16.95 -11.09
N TYR A 85 24.21 17.82 -11.01
CA TYR A 85 24.43 19.24 -10.77
C TYR A 85 24.29 19.54 -9.27
N ILE A 86 25.19 20.37 -8.73
CA ILE A 86 25.18 20.82 -7.35
C ILE A 86 24.99 22.33 -7.31
N ILE A 87 23.95 22.76 -6.60
CA ILE A 87 23.79 24.14 -6.16
C ILE A 87 24.42 24.24 -4.77
N GLN A 88 25.42 25.11 -4.62
CA GLN A 88 26.05 25.41 -3.34
C GLN A 88 25.65 26.80 -2.84
N MET A 89 25.23 26.85 -1.59
CA MET A 89 24.92 28.08 -0.87
C MET A 89 25.79 28.16 0.39
N LEU A 90 26.39 29.32 0.64
CA LEU A 90 27.18 29.63 1.82
C LEU A 90 26.55 30.77 2.59
N SER A 91 26.52 30.64 3.92
CA SER A 91 26.07 31.71 4.81
C SER A 91 27.11 32.82 5.04
N GLY A 92 28.35 32.61 4.57
CA GLY A 92 29.49 33.50 4.77
C GLY A 92 30.80 32.72 5.00
N ALA A 93 31.92 33.43 5.06
CA ALA A 93 33.23 32.83 5.33
C ALA A 93 33.27 32.18 6.73
N GLY A 94 33.71 30.93 6.81
CA GLY A 94 33.71 30.11 8.02
C GLY A 94 32.33 29.62 8.48
N GLY A 95 31.28 29.90 7.68
CA GLY A 95 29.89 29.64 8.01
C GLY A 95 29.39 28.24 7.65
N TYR A 96 28.09 28.15 7.39
CA TYR A 96 27.42 26.92 6.94
C TYR A 96 27.37 26.84 5.42
N VAL A 97 27.58 25.64 4.92
CA VAL A 97 27.43 25.26 3.52
C VAL A 97 26.18 24.41 3.41
N ARG A 98 25.27 24.79 2.51
CA ARG A 98 24.16 23.93 2.06
C ARG A 98 24.39 23.57 0.61
N GLN A 99 24.25 22.29 0.31
CA GLN A 99 24.34 21.78 -1.06
C GLN A 99 23.06 21.03 -1.40
N VAL A 100 22.56 21.28 -2.61
CA VAL A 100 21.47 20.54 -3.21
C VAL A 100 22.00 19.92 -4.50
N ALA A 101 21.99 18.59 -4.56
CA ALA A 101 22.40 17.82 -5.72
C ALA A 101 21.17 17.31 -6.45
N TYR A 102 21.26 17.28 -7.76
CA TYR A 102 20.21 16.74 -8.61
C TYR A 102 20.85 15.87 -9.68
N SER A 103 20.24 14.70 -9.94
CA SER A 103 20.77 13.78 -10.94
C SER A 103 20.60 14.34 -12.35
N LEU A 104 21.59 14.09 -13.20
CA LEU A 104 21.58 14.43 -14.63
C LEU A 104 20.84 13.39 -15.47
N VAL A 105 20.65 12.18 -14.94
CA VAL A 105 20.06 11.05 -15.67
C VAL A 105 18.73 10.59 -15.07
N ASP A 106 18.54 10.80 -13.76
CA ASP A 106 17.34 10.41 -13.04
C ASP A 106 16.66 11.64 -12.43
N ASN A 107 15.35 11.55 -12.20
CA ASN A 107 14.62 12.62 -11.51
C ASN A 107 14.78 12.53 -9.99
N MET A 108 16.01 12.49 -9.48
CA MET A 108 16.33 12.36 -8.07
C MET A 108 17.04 13.62 -7.54
N THR A 109 16.82 13.93 -6.26
CA THR A 109 17.37 15.11 -5.59
C THR A 109 17.90 14.72 -4.22
N TRP A 110 19.02 15.30 -3.82
CA TRP A 110 19.63 15.12 -2.51
C TRP A 110 20.01 16.47 -1.91
N GLU A 111 20.01 16.55 -0.58
CA GLU A 111 20.49 17.71 0.13
C GLU A 111 21.43 17.34 1.27
N ARG A 112 22.28 18.29 1.65
CA ARG A 112 23.07 18.23 2.87
C ARG A 112 23.41 19.62 3.37
N GLN A 113 23.73 19.71 4.66
CA GLN A 113 24.23 20.91 5.30
C GLN A 113 25.38 20.56 6.25
N PHE A 114 26.46 21.34 6.18
CA PHE A 114 27.62 21.17 7.06
C PHE A 114 28.30 22.51 7.33
N ARG A 115 29.14 22.56 8.36
CA ARG A 115 29.99 23.74 8.64
C ARG A 115 31.22 23.72 7.73
N GLN A 116 31.60 24.86 7.18
CA GLN A 116 32.79 24.98 6.34
C GLN A 116 34.04 24.45 7.07
N GLY A 117 34.84 23.62 6.40
CA GLY A 117 36.05 23.01 6.97
C GLY A 117 35.80 21.85 7.94
N ALA A 118 34.54 21.50 8.25
CA ALA A 118 34.25 20.36 9.11
C ALA A 118 34.60 19.02 8.42
N ALA A 119 34.98 18.01 9.20
CA ALA A 119 35.18 16.64 8.73
C ALA A 119 33.90 15.80 8.78
N ALA A 120 33.00 16.08 9.72
CA ALA A 120 31.74 15.36 9.93
C ALA A 120 30.53 16.10 9.34
N GLY A 121 29.41 15.38 9.16
CA GLY A 121 28.12 15.95 8.74
C GLY A 121 27.95 16.15 7.23
N LYS A 122 28.80 15.52 6.40
CA LYS A 122 28.76 15.65 4.94
C LYS A 122 27.95 14.55 4.23
N ALA A 123 27.22 13.72 4.97
CA ALA A 123 26.36 12.71 4.38
C ALA A 123 25.24 13.38 3.56
N TRP A 124 24.95 12.81 2.39
CA TRP A 124 23.82 13.23 1.57
C TRP A 124 22.54 12.58 2.05
N THR A 125 21.46 13.35 2.08
CA THR A 125 20.11 12.87 2.35
C THR A 125 19.30 12.97 1.08
N GLN A 126 18.71 11.87 0.62
CA GLN A 126 17.82 11.89 -0.54
C GLN A 126 16.51 12.59 -0.19
N VAL A 127 16.08 13.52 -1.03
CA VAL A 127 14.77 14.16 -0.95
C VAL A 127 13.73 13.20 -1.53
N VAL A 128 12.72 12.88 -0.73
CA VAL A 128 11.56 12.07 -1.14
C VAL A 128 10.51 13.01 -1.73
N LYS A 129 10.06 12.74 -2.96
CA LYS A 129 9.00 13.50 -3.64
C LYS A 129 7.63 12.88 -3.36
N ALA A 130 6.57 13.65 -3.56
CA ALA A 130 5.22 13.11 -3.52
C ALA A 130 5.08 11.97 -4.54
N GLY A 131 4.70 10.78 -4.06
CA GLY A 131 4.62 9.55 -4.87
C GLY A 131 5.83 8.62 -4.71
N ASP A 132 6.94 9.10 -4.15
CA ASP A 132 8.05 8.22 -3.74
C ASP A 132 7.63 7.49 -2.45
N PHE A 133 7.72 6.15 -2.46
CA PHE A 133 7.39 5.28 -1.32
C PHE A 133 5.95 5.45 -0.75
N GLY A 134 5.01 5.98 -1.52
CA GLY A 134 3.65 6.27 -1.02
C GLY A 134 3.56 7.44 -0.03
N TYR A 135 4.63 8.20 0.19
CA TYR A 135 4.58 9.45 0.94
C TYR A 135 4.01 10.57 0.05
N GLY A 136 2.96 11.25 0.54
CA GLY A 136 2.26 12.33 -0.19
C GLY A 136 0.82 12.01 -0.62
N GLY A 137 0.35 10.78 -0.41
CA GLY A 137 -1.02 10.35 -0.71
C GLY A 137 -1.07 9.19 -1.71
N ALA A 138 -2.22 8.52 -1.80
CA ALA A 138 -2.42 7.42 -2.74
C ALA A 138 -2.43 7.94 -4.19
N VAL A 139 -1.72 7.25 -5.08
CA VAL A 139 -1.63 7.60 -6.50
C VAL A 139 -2.71 6.85 -7.29
N LYS A 140 -3.38 7.51 -8.24
CA LYS A 140 -4.35 6.81 -9.10
C LYS A 140 -3.63 5.73 -9.90
N LEU A 141 -4.12 4.50 -9.82
CA LEU A 141 -3.63 3.43 -10.68
C LEU A 141 -4.04 3.71 -12.13
N LEU A 142 -3.04 3.97 -12.97
CA LEU A 142 -3.23 4.25 -14.40
C LEU A 142 -3.10 3.00 -15.27
N THR A 143 -2.55 1.92 -14.70
CA THR A 143 -2.53 0.61 -15.37
C THR A 143 -3.89 -0.07 -15.27
N THR A 144 -4.19 -0.89 -16.28
CA THR A 144 -5.37 -1.77 -16.31
C THR A 144 -5.15 -3.06 -15.53
N SER A 145 -3.94 -3.37 -15.06
CA SER A 145 -3.62 -4.59 -14.30
C SER A 145 -2.75 -4.29 -13.09
N ALA A 146 -3.09 -4.85 -11.92
CA ALA A 146 -2.21 -4.71 -10.76
C ALA A 146 -0.89 -5.46 -10.94
N ASP A 147 -0.79 -6.42 -11.87
CA ASP A 147 0.47 -7.15 -12.15
C ASP A 147 1.57 -6.23 -12.69
N ASP A 148 1.17 -5.17 -13.39
CA ASP A 148 2.10 -4.24 -14.07
C ASP A 148 2.66 -3.17 -13.13
N VAL A 149 2.24 -3.16 -11.87
CA VAL A 149 2.75 -2.24 -10.86
C VAL A 149 4.14 -2.68 -10.43
N GLN A 150 5.15 -1.92 -10.83
CA GLN A 150 6.56 -2.19 -10.51
C GLN A 150 7.15 -1.22 -9.47
N ALA A 151 6.46 -0.15 -9.13
CA ALA A 151 6.93 0.81 -8.14
C ALA A 151 6.30 0.50 -6.77
N THR A 152 7.14 0.46 -5.72
CA THR A 152 6.65 0.38 -4.33
C THR A 152 5.86 1.63 -3.99
N GLY A 153 4.65 1.46 -3.44
CA GLY A 153 3.82 2.59 -3.07
C GLY A 153 2.37 2.23 -2.74
N GLU A 154 1.59 3.28 -2.49
CA GLU A 154 0.16 3.21 -2.22
C GLU A 154 -0.60 3.76 -3.43
N TYR A 155 -1.55 2.98 -3.94
CA TYR A 155 -2.35 3.32 -5.11
C TYR A 155 -3.84 3.24 -4.81
N TYR A 156 -4.67 3.90 -5.61
CA TYR A 156 -6.12 3.71 -5.59
C TYR A 156 -6.65 3.49 -7.00
N GLY A 157 -7.69 2.68 -7.14
CA GLY A 157 -8.25 2.34 -8.45
C GLY A 157 -9.72 2.00 -8.36
N ASN A 158 -10.39 2.09 -9.50
CA ASN A 158 -11.76 1.59 -9.66
C ASN A 158 -11.73 0.42 -10.64
N ASN A 159 -12.15 -0.76 -10.18
CA ASN A 159 -12.26 -1.96 -11.00
C ASN A 159 -10.96 -2.30 -11.75
N ILE A 160 -9.94 -2.76 -11.04
CA ILE A 160 -8.81 -3.44 -11.69
C ILE A 160 -9.36 -4.76 -12.25
N PRO A 161 -9.53 -4.92 -13.58
CA PRO A 161 -10.28 -6.02 -14.13
C PRO A 161 -9.51 -7.34 -14.04
N GLY A 162 -10.23 -8.41 -13.74
CA GLY A 162 -9.82 -9.79 -14.05
C GLY A 162 -9.13 -10.53 -12.90
N PRO A 163 -8.39 -11.63 -13.19
CA PRO A 163 -7.67 -12.44 -12.17
C PRO A 163 -6.62 -11.63 -11.38
N ASN A 164 -6.38 -10.38 -11.81
CA ASN A 164 -5.29 -9.53 -11.39
C ASN A 164 -5.73 -8.37 -10.49
N GLY A 165 -6.99 -8.33 -10.06
CA GLY A 165 -7.45 -7.41 -9.02
C GLY A 165 -8.85 -7.79 -8.53
N PRO A 166 -9.18 -7.59 -7.24
CA PRO A 166 -10.56 -7.74 -6.79
C PRO A 166 -11.40 -6.65 -7.47
N ASN A 167 -12.22 -7.03 -8.46
CA ASN A 167 -13.11 -6.20 -9.29
C ASN A 167 -14.00 -5.24 -8.46
N SER A 168 -13.41 -4.20 -7.90
CA SER A 168 -14.00 -3.31 -6.90
C SER A 168 -13.22 -2.01 -6.83
N TYR A 169 -13.79 -1.00 -6.18
CA TYR A 169 -13.07 0.21 -5.80
C TYR A 169 -12.22 -0.06 -4.57
N GLY A 170 -10.98 0.42 -4.56
CA GLY A 170 -10.10 0.18 -3.43
C GLY A 170 -8.71 0.77 -3.52
N PHE A 171 -7.92 0.46 -2.51
CA PHE A 171 -6.55 0.89 -2.32
C PHE A 171 -5.61 -0.31 -2.45
N LEU A 172 -4.52 -0.15 -3.21
CA LEU A 172 -3.47 -1.14 -3.39
C LEU A 172 -2.21 -0.69 -2.68
N SER A 173 -1.74 -1.47 -1.70
CA SER A 173 -0.39 -1.37 -1.18
C SER A 173 0.52 -2.34 -1.94
N HIS A 174 1.58 -1.84 -2.57
CA HIS A 174 2.53 -2.64 -3.33
C HIS A 174 3.93 -2.53 -2.73
N LYS A 175 4.55 -3.68 -2.47
CA LYS A 175 5.97 -3.76 -2.06
C LYS A 175 6.71 -4.52 -3.15
N TYR A 176 7.46 -3.79 -3.96
CA TYR A 176 8.28 -4.32 -5.04
C TYR A 176 9.70 -4.61 -4.53
N LEU A 177 10.16 -5.84 -4.68
CA LEU A 177 11.58 -6.19 -4.53
C LEU A 177 12.23 -6.41 -5.89
N SER A 178 11.57 -7.14 -6.78
CA SER A 178 11.99 -7.37 -8.17
C SER A 178 10.83 -7.92 -9.00
N ALA A 179 11.03 -8.09 -10.31
CA ALA A 179 10.06 -8.75 -11.19
C ALA A 179 9.71 -10.19 -10.74
N GLN A 180 10.56 -10.82 -9.93
CA GLN A 180 10.33 -12.16 -9.39
C GLN A 180 9.67 -12.18 -8.02
N TYR A 181 9.74 -11.07 -7.27
CA TYR A 181 9.35 -11.02 -5.86
C TYR A 181 8.66 -9.71 -5.54
N ALA A 182 7.37 -9.78 -5.22
CA ALA A 182 6.58 -8.65 -4.79
C ALA A 182 5.39 -9.09 -3.94
N THR A 183 4.86 -8.18 -3.12
CA THR A 183 3.61 -8.42 -2.38
C THR A 183 2.61 -7.33 -2.70
N GLN A 184 1.33 -7.71 -2.73
CA GLN A 184 0.23 -6.78 -2.91
C GLN A 184 -0.88 -7.04 -1.90
N GLU A 185 -1.41 -5.95 -1.35
CA GLU A 185 -2.58 -5.93 -0.49
C GLU A 185 -3.61 -4.97 -1.06
N TRP A 186 -4.85 -5.41 -1.16
CA TRP A 186 -5.97 -4.61 -1.65
C TRP A 186 -7.01 -4.43 -0.55
N VAL A 187 -7.40 -3.18 -0.30
CA VAL A 187 -8.40 -2.83 0.71
C VAL A 187 -9.57 -2.11 0.05
N ASN A 188 -10.76 -2.67 0.22
CA ASN A 188 -11.98 -1.99 -0.17
C ASN A 188 -12.38 -1.00 0.93
N PRO A 189 -12.67 0.27 0.62
CA PRO A 189 -13.20 1.24 1.58
C PRO A 189 -14.71 1.03 1.77
N ASP A 190 -15.09 -0.20 2.10
CA ASP A 190 -16.45 -0.58 2.45
C ASP A 190 -16.56 -0.88 3.96
N THR A 191 -17.78 -1.00 4.44
CA THR A 191 -18.05 -1.32 5.85
C THR A 191 -17.80 -2.80 6.19
N THR A 192 -17.41 -3.61 5.21
CA THR A 192 -17.27 -5.06 5.36
C THR A 192 -15.85 -5.50 5.68
N ASN A 193 -14.91 -4.55 5.82
CA ASN A 193 -13.50 -4.79 6.09
C ASN A 193 -12.92 -5.82 5.11
N THR A 194 -13.21 -5.65 3.82
CA THR A 194 -12.75 -6.56 2.79
C THR A 194 -11.30 -6.23 2.42
N LEU A 195 -10.42 -7.20 2.69
CA LEU A 195 -9.01 -7.14 2.36
C LEU A 195 -8.63 -8.37 1.55
N PHE A 196 -7.85 -8.18 0.49
CA PHE A 196 -7.25 -9.25 -0.29
C PHE A 196 -5.72 -9.12 -0.27
N ARG A 197 -5.04 -10.25 -0.37
CA ARG A 197 -3.58 -10.30 -0.46
C ARG A 197 -3.15 -11.32 -1.51
N ARG A 198 -2.05 -11.01 -2.18
CA ARG A 198 -1.34 -11.97 -3.03
C ARG A 198 0.17 -11.71 -3.04
N VAL A 199 0.90 -12.65 -3.62
CA VAL A 199 2.35 -12.61 -3.69
C VAL A 199 2.79 -12.95 -5.12
N ASN A 200 3.77 -12.24 -5.63
CA ASN A 200 4.56 -12.68 -6.78
C ASN A 200 5.74 -13.46 -6.22
N ALA A 201 5.79 -14.76 -6.52
CA ALA A 201 6.88 -15.64 -6.15
C ALA A 201 7.47 -16.26 -7.42
N ASN A 202 8.75 -16.00 -7.67
CA ASN A 202 9.46 -16.45 -8.87
C ASN A 202 8.83 -15.98 -10.19
N GLY A 203 8.28 -14.76 -10.21
CA GLY A 203 7.69 -14.17 -11.43
C GLY A 203 6.27 -14.64 -11.73
N SER A 204 5.65 -15.42 -10.83
CA SER A 204 4.26 -15.85 -10.93
C SER A 204 3.45 -15.31 -9.76
N TRP A 205 2.33 -14.66 -10.07
CA TRP A 205 1.37 -14.19 -9.06
C TRP A 205 0.52 -15.35 -8.55
N THR A 206 0.35 -15.42 -7.23
CA THR A 206 -0.71 -16.24 -6.63
C THR A 206 -2.07 -15.60 -6.88
N ASP A 207 -3.13 -16.40 -6.80
CA ASP A 207 -4.49 -15.88 -6.74
C ASP A 207 -4.65 -14.90 -5.56
N TRP A 208 -5.55 -13.93 -5.73
CA TRP A 208 -5.96 -13.05 -4.66
C TRP A 208 -6.67 -13.83 -3.56
N ALA A 209 -6.05 -13.90 -2.38
CA ALA A 209 -6.64 -14.51 -1.21
C ALA A 209 -7.34 -13.46 -0.35
N ARG A 210 -8.63 -13.67 -0.07
CA ARG A 210 -9.36 -12.84 0.91
C ARG A 210 -8.82 -13.10 2.31
N VAL A 211 -8.57 -12.03 3.05
CA VAL A 211 -8.17 -12.11 4.46
C VAL A 211 -9.41 -12.06 5.35
N TYR A 212 -9.55 -13.09 6.17
CA TYR A 212 -10.64 -13.19 7.14
C TYR A 212 -10.19 -12.68 8.50
N THR A 213 -11.02 -11.82 9.09
CA THR A 213 -10.84 -11.26 10.42
C THR A 213 -12.10 -11.53 11.25
N ALA A 214 -12.08 -11.22 12.54
CA ALA A 214 -13.28 -11.32 13.37
C ALA A 214 -14.48 -10.52 12.83
N ALA A 215 -14.24 -9.49 12.01
CA ALA A 215 -15.29 -8.65 11.43
C ALA A 215 -16.06 -9.32 10.27
N ASN A 216 -15.44 -10.25 9.53
CA ASN A 216 -16.04 -10.84 8.33
C ASN A 216 -16.10 -12.38 8.37
N ALA A 217 -15.41 -13.04 9.30
CA ALA A 217 -15.38 -14.50 9.38
C ALA A 217 -16.76 -15.12 9.68
N LEU A 218 -17.63 -14.39 10.38
CA LEU A 218 -18.96 -14.85 10.84
C LEU A 218 -20.12 -14.58 9.87
N THR A 219 -19.85 -13.94 8.73
CA THR A 219 -20.88 -13.64 7.71
C THR A 219 -21.33 -14.93 7.02
N ASP A 220 -22.58 -14.99 6.54
CA ASP A 220 -23.14 -16.19 5.91
C ASP A 220 -22.28 -16.64 4.70
N PRO A 221 -21.65 -17.84 4.75
CA PRO A 221 -20.80 -18.33 3.68
C PRO A 221 -21.55 -18.57 2.35
N SER A 222 -22.88 -18.66 2.35
CA SER A 222 -23.69 -18.74 1.12
C SER A 222 -23.62 -17.46 0.26
N THR A 223 -23.22 -16.35 0.85
CA THR A 223 -22.96 -15.09 0.12
C THR A 223 -21.52 -15.01 -0.43
N GLY A 224 -20.67 -16.01 -0.14
CA GLY A 224 -19.26 -16.01 -0.53
C GLY A 224 -18.38 -15.07 0.30
N THR A 225 -18.89 -14.49 1.40
CA THR A 225 -18.20 -13.42 2.14
C THR A 225 -17.60 -13.82 3.48
N GLY A 226 -18.06 -14.90 4.11
CA GLY A 226 -17.58 -15.37 5.41
C GLY A 226 -17.09 -16.82 5.40
N LEU A 227 -16.50 -17.26 6.51
CA LEU A 227 -16.00 -18.63 6.71
C LEU A 227 -17.02 -19.53 7.38
N MET A 228 -17.79 -18.99 8.31
CA MET A 228 -18.81 -19.72 9.03
C MET A 228 -19.91 -18.78 9.48
N ASN A 229 -21.12 -19.30 9.69
CA ASN A 229 -22.19 -18.52 10.28
C ASN A 229 -23.03 -19.42 11.18
N LYS A 230 -23.46 -18.88 12.33
CA LYS A 230 -24.42 -19.50 13.21
C LYS A 230 -25.65 -18.61 13.30
N THR A 231 -26.80 -19.17 12.97
CA THR A 231 -28.09 -18.49 13.07
C THR A 231 -29.11 -19.40 13.76
N VAL A 232 -30.23 -18.82 14.22
CA VAL A 232 -31.35 -19.58 14.77
C VAL A 232 -32.50 -19.52 13.79
N VAL A 233 -32.94 -20.68 13.29
CA VAL A 233 -34.09 -20.80 12.37
C VAL A 233 -35.16 -21.64 13.06
N SER A 234 -36.33 -21.06 13.31
CA SER A 234 -37.45 -21.73 13.98
C SER A 234 -37.07 -22.40 15.32
N GLY A 235 -36.16 -21.77 16.08
CA GLY A 235 -35.67 -22.29 17.37
C GLY A 235 -34.50 -23.29 17.29
N TRP A 236 -34.05 -23.66 16.09
CA TRP A 236 -32.89 -24.54 15.90
C TRP A 236 -31.65 -23.72 15.58
N ALA A 237 -30.52 -24.08 16.18
CA ALA A 237 -29.22 -23.54 15.83
C ALA A 237 -28.73 -24.18 14.52
N VAL A 238 -28.47 -23.34 13.51
CA VAL A 238 -27.94 -23.75 12.21
C VAL A 238 -26.57 -23.11 12.05
N SER A 239 -25.54 -23.94 11.94
CA SER A 239 -24.16 -23.53 11.69
C SER A 239 -23.73 -23.95 10.30
N LYS A 240 -23.44 -23.00 9.41
CA LYS A 240 -22.92 -23.25 8.06
C LYS A 240 -21.44 -22.93 7.99
N TYR A 241 -20.72 -23.68 7.16
CA TYR A 241 -19.29 -23.50 6.92
C TYR A 241 -19.01 -23.29 5.43
N ALA A 242 -18.01 -22.48 5.10
CA ALA A 242 -17.62 -22.12 3.74
C ALA A 242 -17.16 -23.32 2.91
N ASN A 243 -16.66 -24.38 3.54
CA ASN A 243 -16.35 -25.64 2.87
C ASN A 243 -17.60 -26.42 2.41
N GLY A 244 -18.81 -25.96 2.77
CA GLY A 244 -20.07 -26.58 2.40
C GLY A 244 -20.73 -27.42 3.48
N GLN A 245 -20.07 -27.62 4.62
CA GLN A 245 -20.65 -28.38 5.72
C GLN A 245 -21.71 -27.56 6.47
N ILE A 246 -22.68 -28.25 7.04
CA ILE A 246 -23.73 -27.68 7.90
C ILE A 246 -23.93 -28.55 9.13
N CYS A 247 -24.14 -27.91 10.28
CA CYS A 247 -24.56 -28.52 11.53
C CYS A 247 -25.90 -27.90 11.96
N ILE A 248 -26.93 -28.74 12.12
CA ILE A 248 -28.27 -28.34 12.53
C ILE A 248 -28.54 -28.96 13.89
N GLN A 249 -28.83 -28.15 14.90
CA GLN A 249 -29.05 -28.60 16.27
C GLN A 249 -30.33 -28.00 16.82
N GLY A 250 -31.14 -28.82 17.45
CA GLY A 250 -32.35 -28.33 18.10
C GLY A 250 -33.15 -29.46 18.70
N VAL A 251 -34.36 -29.11 19.10
CA VAL A 251 -35.27 -29.99 19.83
C VAL A 251 -36.54 -30.13 19.01
N GLY A 252 -36.90 -31.38 18.71
CA GLY A 252 -38.15 -31.71 18.05
C GLY A 252 -39.37 -31.38 18.91
N ALA A 253 -40.54 -31.36 18.28
CA ALA A 253 -41.79 -31.31 19.02
C ALA A 253 -41.94 -32.54 19.92
N VAL A 254 -42.70 -32.38 21.01
CA VAL A 254 -43.10 -33.52 21.84
C VAL A 254 -43.91 -34.49 20.97
N THR A 255 -43.54 -35.76 20.98
CA THR A 255 -44.24 -36.80 20.20
C THR A 255 -45.63 -37.04 20.75
N ALA A 256 -46.48 -37.69 19.95
CA ALA A 256 -47.62 -38.41 20.52
C ALA A 256 -47.14 -39.45 21.55
N VAL A 257 -48.03 -39.86 22.46
CA VAL A 257 -47.73 -40.91 23.45
C VAL A 257 -47.42 -42.21 22.71
N LEU A 258 -46.23 -42.75 22.96
CA LEU A 258 -45.79 -44.00 22.36
C LEU A 258 -46.27 -45.19 23.21
N PRO A 259 -46.78 -46.26 22.58
CA PRO A 259 -47.25 -47.45 23.30
C PRO A 259 -46.10 -48.16 24.02
N PRO A 260 -46.41 -48.91 25.11
CA PRO A 260 -45.39 -49.61 25.89
C PRO A 260 -44.77 -50.76 25.09
N ASN A 261 -43.48 -51.00 25.29
CA ASN A 261 -42.69 -52.11 24.72
C ASN A 261 -42.68 -52.20 23.17
N GLN A 262 -43.10 -51.15 22.46
CA GLN A 262 -43.10 -51.10 21.00
C GLN A 262 -42.04 -50.15 20.45
N SER A 263 -41.63 -50.41 19.20
CA SER A 263 -40.80 -49.49 18.43
C SER A 263 -41.68 -48.63 17.55
N THR A 264 -41.50 -47.32 17.58
CA THR A 264 -42.29 -46.37 16.79
C THR A 264 -41.36 -45.45 16.01
N LEU A 265 -41.73 -45.21 14.75
CA LEU A 265 -41.06 -44.23 13.90
C LEU A 265 -41.54 -42.84 14.26
N VAL A 266 -40.62 -41.96 14.60
CA VAL A 266 -40.84 -40.55 14.92
C VAL A 266 -40.08 -39.71 13.91
N THR A 267 -40.80 -38.85 13.17
CA THR A 267 -40.20 -37.93 12.20
C THR A 267 -40.09 -36.53 12.81
N VAL A 268 -38.89 -35.96 12.76
CA VAL A 268 -38.60 -34.58 13.19
C VAL A 268 -38.23 -33.76 11.97
N SER A 269 -39.01 -32.71 11.69
CA SER A 269 -38.73 -31.78 10.60
C SER A 269 -37.57 -30.84 10.96
N MET A 270 -36.63 -30.68 10.03
CA MET A 270 -35.54 -29.72 10.12
C MET A 270 -35.95 -28.39 9.50
N PRO A 271 -35.50 -27.24 10.03
CA PRO A 271 -35.85 -25.93 9.48
C PRO A 271 -35.03 -25.54 8.24
N VAL A 272 -33.98 -26.29 7.92
CA VAL A 272 -33.13 -26.06 6.75
C VAL A 272 -32.83 -27.41 6.09
N ALA A 273 -32.81 -27.41 4.76
CA ALA A 273 -32.50 -28.59 3.97
C ALA A 273 -30.98 -28.84 3.89
N ILE A 274 -30.61 -30.11 3.82
CA ILE A 274 -29.26 -30.58 3.47
C ILE A 274 -29.31 -31.31 2.14
N LEU A 275 -28.15 -31.51 1.52
CA LEU A 275 -28.02 -32.39 0.36
C LEU A 275 -28.39 -33.84 0.74
N PRO A 276 -29.34 -34.47 0.03
CA PRO A 276 -29.74 -35.85 0.30
C PRO A 276 -28.54 -36.82 0.32
N GLY A 277 -28.54 -37.76 1.28
CA GLY A 277 -27.49 -38.77 1.42
C GLY A 277 -26.21 -38.30 2.16
N THR A 278 -26.06 -37.00 2.41
CA THR A 278 -24.87 -36.47 3.10
C THR A 278 -25.00 -36.45 4.63
N GLY A 279 -26.23 -36.57 5.12
CA GLY A 279 -26.56 -36.41 6.53
C GLY A 279 -26.02 -37.50 7.46
N ARG A 280 -25.59 -37.10 8.64
CA ARG A 280 -25.29 -37.96 9.80
C ARG A 280 -26.03 -37.38 11.00
N VAL A 281 -26.78 -38.23 11.69
CA VAL A 281 -27.70 -37.82 12.76
C VAL A 281 -27.20 -38.37 14.09
N PHE A 282 -27.28 -37.53 15.10
CA PHE A 282 -27.15 -37.90 16.50
C PHE A 282 -28.42 -37.47 17.22
N VAL A 283 -29.03 -38.37 17.98
CA VAL A 283 -30.30 -38.13 18.67
C VAL A 283 -30.18 -38.49 20.13
N ASN A 284 -30.71 -37.63 20.98
CA ASN A 284 -31.09 -37.98 22.35
C ASN A 284 -32.62 -38.06 22.44
N ALA A 285 -33.15 -39.27 22.59
CA ALA A 285 -34.59 -39.51 22.73
C ALA A 285 -35.03 -39.25 24.18
N GLN A 286 -35.19 -37.98 24.55
CA GLN A 286 -35.52 -37.59 25.93
C GLN A 286 -36.98 -37.94 26.27
N PRO A 287 -37.23 -38.83 27.25
CA PRO A 287 -38.59 -39.16 27.69
C PRO A 287 -39.21 -38.01 28.48
N GLN A 288 -40.53 -37.89 28.47
CA GLN A 288 -41.25 -36.85 29.22
C GLN A 288 -41.64 -37.28 30.65
N ASN A 289 -41.71 -38.59 30.93
CA ASN A 289 -42.20 -39.09 32.22
C ASN A 289 -41.18 -39.95 32.96
N THR A 290 -40.69 -41.03 32.32
CA THR A 290 -39.83 -42.04 32.96
C THR A 290 -38.62 -42.37 32.09
N TYR A 291 -37.46 -42.53 32.71
CA TYR A 291 -36.23 -42.95 32.02
C TYR A 291 -36.15 -44.46 31.75
N ASP A 292 -37.25 -45.18 31.95
CA ASP A 292 -37.38 -46.59 31.57
C ASP A 292 -37.76 -46.69 30.09
N HIS A 293 -36.74 -46.70 29.23
CA HIS A 293 -36.87 -46.86 27.78
C HIS A 293 -35.59 -47.45 27.17
N TYR A 294 -35.69 -47.95 25.95
CA TYR A 294 -34.55 -48.50 25.21
C TYR A 294 -33.87 -47.45 24.31
N GLY A 295 -34.44 -46.25 24.21
CA GLY A 295 -33.87 -45.11 23.51
C GLY A 295 -34.12 -45.14 22.00
N ALA A 296 -33.25 -44.45 21.24
CA ALA A 296 -33.27 -44.49 19.78
C ALA A 296 -32.49 -45.72 19.28
N LEU A 297 -33.17 -46.64 18.63
CA LEU A 297 -32.58 -47.85 18.04
C LEU A 297 -31.88 -47.56 16.71
N ASN A 298 -32.45 -46.63 15.95
CA ASN A 298 -31.91 -46.19 14.67
C ASN A 298 -32.31 -44.73 14.44
N CYS A 299 -31.48 -43.99 13.73
CA CYS A 299 -31.80 -42.66 13.25
C CYS A 299 -31.11 -42.38 11.92
N TYR A 300 -31.82 -41.71 11.02
CA TYR A 300 -31.30 -41.36 9.70
C TYR A 300 -31.98 -40.10 9.17
N VAL A 301 -31.31 -39.40 8.26
CA VAL A 301 -31.94 -38.29 7.53
C VAL A 301 -32.89 -38.88 6.50
N ASN A 302 -34.15 -38.44 6.55
CA ASN A 302 -35.16 -38.77 5.55
C ASN A 302 -35.30 -37.62 4.56
N GLY A 303 -34.83 -37.84 3.33
CA GLY A 303 -34.80 -36.82 2.28
C GLY A 303 -33.80 -35.70 2.60
N ALA A 304 -34.25 -34.45 2.47
CA ALA A 304 -33.41 -33.27 2.64
C ALA A 304 -33.69 -32.50 3.94
N ALA A 305 -34.89 -32.62 4.53
CA ALA A 305 -35.39 -31.71 5.55
C ALA A 305 -36.07 -32.41 6.74
N ALA A 306 -35.83 -33.71 6.93
CA ALA A 306 -36.38 -34.44 8.07
C ALA A 306 -35.39 -35.49 8.60
N VAL A 307 -35.58 -35.85 9.86
CA VAL A 307 -34.88 -36.93 10.54
C VAL A 307 -35.92 -37.94 11.02
N ASP A 308 -35.72 -39.19 10.65
CA ASP A 308 -36.51 -40.30 11.16
C ASP A 308 -35.76 -40.98 12.31
N ILE A 309 -36.49 -41.26 13.38
CA ILE A 309 -35.96 -41.82 14.62
C ILE A 309 -36.83 -43.02 15.00
N VAL A 310 -36.24 -44.20 15.12
CA VAL A 310 -36.94 -45.38 15.62
C VAL A 310 -36.72 -45.44 17.13
N ILE A 311 -37.72 -45.05 17.91
CA ILE A 311 -37.67 -45.05 19.38
C ILE A 311 -38.34 -46.32 19.89
N ARG A 312 -37.69 -47.03 20.81
CA ARG A 312 -38.31 -48.15 21.53
C ARG A 312 -38.57 -47.76 22.98
N ASN A 313 -39.85 -47.72 23.33
CA ASN A 313 -40.31 -47.34 24.66
C ASN A 313 -40.22 -48.52 25.64
N GLY A 314 -40.18 -48.22 26.94
CA GLY A 314 -40.21 -49.19 28.02
C GLY A 314 -41.63 -49.69 28.35
N PRO A 315 -41.83 -50.25 29.55
CA PRO A 315 -43.08 -50.89 29.96
C PRO A 315 -44.28 -49.95 30.11
N GLY A 316 -44.05 -48.64 30.29
CA GLY A 316 -45.09 -47.62 30.41
C GLY A 316 -45.26 -46.82 29.12
N SER A 317 -46.48 -46.37 28.81
CA SER A 317 -46.72 -45.41 27.73
C SER A 317 -46.21 -44.02 28.11
N GLN A 318 -45.50 -43.35 27.19
CA GLN A 318 -45.02 -41.98 27.41
C GLN A 318 -44.68 -41.28 26.08
N ALA A 319 -44.63 -39.95 26.12
CA ALA A 319 -44.14 -39.14 25.02
C ALA A 319 -42.62 -38.90 25.13
N PHE A 320 -42.00 -38.52 24.02
CA PHE A 320 -40.59 -38.16 23.93
C PHE A 320 -40.44 -36.77 23.32
N GLN A 321 -39.32 -36.11 23.60
CA GLN A 321 -38.94 -34.86 22.97
C GLN A 321 -37.51 -34.98 22.46
N PRO A 322 -37.31 -35.43 21.21
CA PRO A 322 -35.98 -35.73 20.71
C PRO A 322 -35.13 -34.47 20.55
N ALA A 323 -33.95 -34.44 21.16
CA ALA A 323 -32.91 -33.47 20.82
C ALA A 323 -32.06 -34.05 19.69
N VAL A 324 -31.93 -33.31 18.58
CA VAL A 324 -31.34 -33.81 17.33
C VAL A 324 -30.18 -32.91 16.92
N THR A 325 -29.06 -33.52 16.55
CA THR A 325 -27.94 -32.88 15.87
C THR A 325 -27.71 -33.57 14.54
N VAL A 326 -27.70 -32.81 13.45
CA VAL A 326 -27.44 -33.31 12.09
C VAL A 326 -26.22 -32.61 11.52
N TRP A 327 -25.26 -33.40 11.05
CA TRP A 327 -24.15 -32.94 10.22
C TRP A 327 -24.39 -33.35 8.77
N GLY A 328 -24.13 -32.46 7.82
CA GLY A 328 -24.28 -32.75 6.40
C GLY A 328 -23.65 -31.67 5.53
N TYR A 329 -24.10 -31.57 4.28
CA TYR A 329 -23.66 -30.53 3.34
C TYR A 329 -24.84 -29.69 2.85
N TRP A 330 -24.62 -28.38 2.66
CA TRP A 330 -25.59 -27.43 2.12
C TRP A 330 -25.26 -26.97 0.70
N LYS A 331 -24.07 -27.30 0.19
CA LYS A 331 -23.61 -27.08 -1.18
C LYS A 331 -22.92 -28.33 -1.71
#